data_AF-A0A935FG79-F1
#
_entry.id   AF-A0A935FG79-F1
#
_cell.length_a   1.000
_cell.length_b   1.000
_cell.length_c   1.000
_cell.angle_alpha   90.00
_cell.angle_beta   90.00
_cell.angle_gamma   90.00
#
_symmetry.space_group_name_H-M   'P 1'
#
loop_
_entity.id
_entity.type
_entity.pdbx_description
1 polymer ?
#
loop_
_entity_poly.entity_id
_entity_poly.type
_entity_poly.pdbx_seq_one_letter_code
_entity_poly.pdbx_strand_id
1 'polypeptide(L)' 'MAGLAARGIQSGPATFAVHRERPYAGQRAAVRGPLPVADRLAEQALALPLHHRLSHDDVDRVCDALLALLG' A
#
# COMPACT_ATOMS: atom_id res chain seq x y z
N MET A 1 2.26 7.89 3.76
CA MET A 1 3.41 7.13 4.32
C MET A 1 4.23 7.94 5.32
N ALA A 2 4.83 9.08 4.94
CA ALA A 2 5.66 9.88 5.86
C ALA A 2 4.95 10.27 7.18
N GLY A 3 3.66 10.62 7.12
CA GLY A 3 2.86 10.95 8.32
C GLY A 3 2.69 9.78 9.30
N LEU A 4 2.57 8.54 8.81
CA LEU A 4 2.51 7.34 9.67
C LEU A 4 3.88 7.01 10.25
N ALA A 5 4.94 7.14 9.44
CA ALA A 5 6.31 6.94 9.89
C ALA A 5 6.70 7.90 11.03
N ALA A 6 6.29 9.18 10.94
CA ALA A 6 6.49 10.17 12.00
C ALA A 6 5.80 9.80 13.33
N ARG A 7 4.77 8.95 13.29
CA ARG A 7 4.04 8.41 14.44
C ARG A 7 4.56 7.04 14.90
N GLY A 8 5.66 6.57 14.32
CA GLY A 8 6.27 5.27 14.60
C GLY A 8 5.50 4.08 14.03
N ILE A 9 4.67 4.30 13.00
CA ILE A 9 3.86 3.24 12.37
C ILE A 9 4.51 2.87 11.03
N GLN A 10 4.97 1.63 10.92
CA GLN A 10 5.48 1.08 9.66
C GLN A 10 4.35 0.99 8.64
N SER A 11 4.60 1.46 7.43
CA SER A 11 3.69 1.32 6.29
C SER A 11 4.48 1.29 4.98
N GLY A 12 3.86 0.79 3.91
CA GLY A 12 4.50 0.73 2.59
C GLY A 12 3.49 0.48 1.47
N PRO A 13 3.94 0.44 0.20
CA PRO A 13 3.09 0.05 -0.92
C PRO A 13 2.46 -1.33 -0.65
N ALA A 14 1.15 -1.46 -0.86
CA ALA A 14 0.48 -2.75 -0.67
C ALA A 14 0.79 -3.75 -1.78
N THR A 15 1.01 -3.24 -2.99
CA THR A 15 1.26 -4.05 -4.18
C THR A 15 1.96 -3.22 -5.24
N PHE A 16 2.38 -3.88 -6.31
CA PHE A 16 3.03 -3.26 -7.46
C PHE A 16 2.26 -3.58 -8.73
N ALA A 17 2.20 -2.62 -9.64
CA ALA A 17 1.74 -2.85 -10.99
C ALA A 17 2.86 -3.58 -11.74
N VAL A 18 2.91 -4.92 -11.63
CA VAL A 18 4.01 -5.76 -12.17
C VAL A 18 4.32 -5.43 -13.64
N HIS A 19 3.30 -5.13 -14.44
CA HIS A 19 3.45 -4.77 -15.83
C HIS A 19 4.18 -3.44 -16.11
N ARG A 20 4.35 -2.58 -15.10
CA ARG A 20 5.13 -1.34 -15.14
C ARG A 20 6.53 -1.51 -14.56
N GLU A 21 6.80 -2.60 -13.85
CA GLU A 21 8.11 -2.87 -13.27
C GLU A 21 9.14 -3.15 -14.37
N ARG A 22 10.37 -2.63 -14.19
CA ARG A 22 11.44 -2.65 -15.20
C ARG A 22 11.63 -3.99 -15.94
N PRO A 23 11.59 -5.16 -15.26
CA PRO A 23 11.75 -6.44 -15.96
C PRO A 23 10.63 -6.76 -16.94
N TYR A 24 9.43 -6.23 -16.76
CA TYR A 24 8.21 -6.61 -17.50
C TYR A 24 7.63 -5.49 -18.36
N ALA A 25 8.04 -4.24 -18.11
CA ALA A 25 7.59 -3.08 -18.86
C ALA A 25 7.81 -3.25 -20.37
N GLY A 26 6.75 -3.05 -21.16
CA GLY A 26 6.79 -3.18 -22.62
C GLY A 26 6.75 -4.62 -23.16
N GLN A 27 6.77 -5.65 -22.31
CA GLN A 27 6.63 -7.02 -22.76
C GLN A 27 5.18 -7.34 -23.16
N ARG A 28 4.97 -7.76 -24.41
CA ARG A 28 3.64 -8.17 -24.91
C ARG A 28 3.04 -9.34 -24.13
N ALA A 29 3.86 -10.20 -23.55
CA ALA A 29 3.41 -11.31 -22.70
C ALA A 29 2.91 -10.85 -21.32
N ALA A 30 3.33 -9.67 -20.85
CA ALA A 30 2.99 -9.18 -19.52
C ALA A 30 1.60 -8.53 -19.44
N VAL A 31 1.01 -8.12 -20.57
CA VAL A 31 -0.23 -7.31 -20.59
C VAL A 31 -1.13 -7.68 -21.76
N ARG A 32 -2.41 -7.96 -21.48
CA ARG A 32 -3.47 -8.12 -22.49
C ARG A 32 -4.44 -6.94 -22.44
N GLY A 33 -3.96 -5.76 -22.83
CA GLY A 33 -4.71 -4.50 -22.73
C GLY A 33 -4.55 -3.78 -21.39
N PRO A 34 -5.11 -2.57 -21.23
CA PRO A 34 -4.90 -1.73 -20.04
C PRO A 34 -5.32 -2.42 -18.74
N LEU A 35 -4.59 -2.18 -17.64
CA LEU A 35 -4.85 -2.74 -16.32
C LEU A 35 -5.12 -1.64 -15.27
N PRO A 36 -6.15 -0.79 -15.46
CA PRO A 36 -6.36 0.44 -14.68
C PRO A 36 -6.59 0.20 -13.18
N VAL A 37 -7.13 -0.97 -12.81
CA VAL A 37 -7.32 -1.34 -11.40
C VAL A 37 -5.97 -1.66 -10.75
N ALA A 38 -5.08 -2.36 -11.46
CA ALA A 38 -3.74 -2.66 -10.96
C ALA A 38 -2.92 -1.37 -10.81
N ASP A 39 -3.05 -0.44 -11.75
CA ASP A 39 -2.44 0.90 -11.67
C ASP A 39 -2.91 1.66 -10.44
N ARG A 40 -4.24 1.73 -10.23
CA ARG A 40 -4.82 2.43 -9.08
C ARG A 40 -4.35 1.81 -7.76
N LEU A 41 -4.31 0.48 -7.66
CA LEU A 41 -3.85 -0.20 -6.46
C LEU A 41 -2.37 0.06 -6.18
N ALA A 42 -1.52 0.05 -7.20
CA ALA A 42 -0.10 0.35 -7.02
C ALA A 42 0.15 1.80 -6.54
N GLU A 43 -0.72 2.74 -6.93
CA GLU A 43 -0.59 4.16 -6.58
C GLU A 43 -1.21 4.52 -5.23
N GLN A 44 -2.30 3.85 -4.84
CA GLN A 44 -3.14 4.28 -3.71
C GLN A 44 -3.20 3.27 -2.56
N ALA A 45 -2.94 1.99 -2.81
CA ALA A 45 -3.07 0.97 -1.78
C ALA A 45 -1.87 0.96 -0.83
N LEU A 46 -2.16 0.89 0.46
CA LEU A 46 -1.18 0.96 1.54
C LEU A 46 -1.21 -0.32 2.38
N ALA A 47 -0.05 -0.94 2.59
CA ALA A 47 0.12 -1.99 3.57
C ALA A 47 0.28 -1.37 4.96
N LEU A 48 -0.52 -1.85 5.90
CA LEU A 48 -0.49 -1.50 7.31
C LEU A 48 0.03 -2.67 8.15
N PRO A 49 0.49 -2.44 9.39
CA PRO A 49 0.88 -3.52 10.28
C PRO A 49 -0.29 -4.48 10.49
N LEU A 50 -0.11 -5.73 10.11
CA LEU A 50 -1.08 -6.79 10.34
C LEU A 50 -0.33 -8.11 10.60
N HIS A 51 -0.13 -8.42 11.87
CA HIS A 51 0.45 -9.69 12.32
C HIS A 51 -0.23 -10.15 13.61
N HIS A 52 -0.14 -11.44 13.91
CA HIS A 52 -0.84 -12.10 15.03
C HIS A 52 -0.47 -11.61 16.45
N ARG A 53 0.46 -10.66 16.57
CA ARG A 53 0.92 -10.11 17.87
C ARG A 53 0.43 -8.69 18.12
N LEU A 54 -0.34 -8.12 17.21
CA LEU A 54 -0.98 -6.83 17.45
C LEU A 54 -2.10 -7.02 18.47
N SER A 55 -2.12 -6.16 19.47
CA SER A 55 -3.26 -5.99 20.35
C SER A 55 -4.37 -5.19 19.66
N HIS A 56 -5.56 -5.14 20.26
CA HIS A 56 -6.60 -4.23 19.78
C HIS A 56 -6.16 -2.77 19.90
N ASP A 57 -5.48 -2.39 20.99
CA ASP A 57 -4.94 -1.04 21.19
C ASP A 57 -3.93 -0.65 20.10
N ASP A 58 -3.12 -1.60 19.60
CA ASP A 58 -2.21 -1.35 18.48
C ASP A 58 -2.98 -1.05 17.18
N VAL A 59 -4.07 -1.77 16.93
CA VAL A 59 -4.95 -1.54 15.76
C VAL A 59 -5.64 -0.18 15.88
N ASP A 60 -6.19 0.13 17.06
CA ASP A 60 -6.86 1.41 17.33
C ASP A 60 -5.88 2.58 17.14
N ARG A 61 -4.64 2.46 17.64
CA ARG A 61 -3.58 3.46 17.41
C ARG A 61 -3.33 3.69 15.91
N VAL A 62 -3.33 2.64 15.10
CA VAL A 62 -3.16 2.77 13.63
C VAL A 62 -4.37 3.45 13.01
N CYS A 63 -5.59 3.07 13.39
CA CYS A 63 -6.83 3.69 12.94
C CYS A 63 -6.90 5.19 13.28
N ASP A 64 -6.59 5.56 14.52
CA ASP A 64 -6.56 6.95 14.99
C ASP A 64 -5.53 7.79 14.21
N ALA A 65 -4.35 7.22 13.95
CA ALA A 65 -3.33 7.86 13.15
C ALA A 65 -3.80 8.10 11.70
N LEU A 66 -4.52 7.14 11.10
CA LEU A 66 -5.09 7.28 9.76
C LEU A 66 -6.17 8.36 9.74
N LEU A 67 -7.13 8.33 10.67
CA LEU A 67 -8.19 9.33 10.76
C LEU A 67 -7.63 10.74 10.91
N ALA A 68 -6.62 10.92 11.77
CA ALA A 68 -5.97 12.22 11.97
C ALA A 68 -5.17 12.73 10.75
N LEU A 69 -4.80 11.86 9.81
CA LEU A 69 -4.07 12.22 8.59
C LEU A 69 -4.98 12.37 7.36
N LEU A 70 -6.20 11.81 7.42
CA LEU A 70 -7.18 11.81 6.33
C LEU A 70 -8.31 12.85 6.52
N GLY A 71 -8.48 13.38 7.74
CA GLY A 71 -9.28 14.57 8.01
C GLY A 71 -8.58 15.85 7.59
#